data_AF-A0A839NHM5-F1
#
_entry.id   AF-A0A839NHM5-F1
#
_cell.length_a   1.000
_cell.length_b   1.000
_cell.length_c   1.000
_cell.angle_alpha   90.00
_cell.angle_beta   90.00
_cell.angle_gamma   90.00
#
_symmetry.space_group_name_H-M   'P 1'
#
loop_
_entity.id
_entity.type
_entity.pdbx_description
1 polymer ?
#
loop_
_entity_poly.entity_id
_entity_poly.type
_entity_poly.pdbx_seq_one_letter_code
_entity_poly.pdbx_strand_id
1 'polypeptide(L)'
;MSNYLKKTSKNTKRTLQEMKDRGEKIPSHTATKISDMLKIPTIGIAAGSGVDGQVLVIQDVMGMNDEFSPKFLRRYADLHTVMSEATRHYIEDVKSVSFPNQSESY
;
A
#
# COMPACT_ATOMS: atom_id res chain seq x y z
N MET A 1 -8.53 -19.22 30.64
CA MET A 1 -8.58 -19.10 29.16
C MET A 1 -8.85 -17.67 28.65
N SER A 2 -9.79 -16.92 29.23
CA SER A 2 -10.26 -15.60 28.71
C SER A 2 -9.19 -14.49 28.62
N ASN A 3 -8.25 -14.42 29.57
CA ASN A 3 -7.22 -13.36 29.58
C ASN A 3 -6.08 -13.60 28.57
N TYR A 4 -5.82 -14.85 28.20
CA TYR A 4 -4.77 -15.20 27.25
C TYR A 4 -5.17 -14.75 25.83
N LEU A 5 -6.41 -15.07 25.42
CA LEU A 5 -6.95 -14.65 24.12
C LEU A 5 -7.04 -13.11 23.97
N LYS A 6 -7.40 -12.40 25.05
CA LYS A 6 -7.40 -10.93 25.06
C LYS A 6 -5.98 -10.35 24.94
N LYS A 7 -4.98 -10.98 25.57
CA LYS A 7 -3.57 -10.57 25.49
C LYS A 7 -2.98 -10.85 24.10
N THR A 8 -3.29 -12.00 23.50
CA THR A 8 -2.87 -12.36 22.14
C THR A 8 -3.49 -11.43 21.09
N SER A 9 -4.80 -11.12 21.21
CA SER A 9 -5.47 -10.16 20.32
C SER A 9 -4.89 -8.74 20.43
N LYS A 10 -4.62 -8.27 21.66
CA LYS A 10 -4.03 -6.94 21.90
C LYS A 10 -2.58 -6.84 21.42
N ASN A 11 -1.80 -7.90 21.60
CA ASN A 11 -0.44 -7.97 21.08
C ASN A 11 -0.42 -8.03 19.55
N THR A 12 -1.31 -8.81 18.92
CA THR A 12 -1.42 -8.90 17.45
C THR A 12 -1.82 -7.55 16.85
N LYS A 13 -2.82 -6.86 17.43
CA LYS A 13 -3.18 -5.50 17.00
C LYS A 13 -2.04 -4.50 17.18
N ARG A 14 -1.25 -4.63 18.25
CA ARG A 14 -0.06 -3.82 18.49
C ARG A 14 1.05 -4.12 17.47
N THR A 15 1.30 -5.37 17.12
CA THR A 15 2.30 -5.73 16.10
C THR A 15 1.89 -5.26 14.72
N LEU A 16 0.60 -5.36 14.36
CA LEU A 16 0.07 -4.84 13.10
C LEU A 16 0.17 -3.30 13.03
N GLN A 17 -0.08 -2.61 14.15
CA GLN A 17 0.10 -1.17 14.24
C GLN A 17 1.58 -0.77 14.14
N GLU A 18 2.47 -1.49 14.85
CA GLU A 18 3.92 -1.29 14.79
C GLU A 18 4.45 -1.60 13.38
N MET A 19 3.96 -2.63 12.68
CA MET A 19 4.28 -2.93 11.28
C MET A 19 3.79 -1.85 10.32
N LYS A 20 2.60 -1.28 10.54
CA LYS A 20 2.11 -0.11 9.80
C LYS A 20 2.98 1.13 10.01
N ASP A 21 3.65 1.21 11.15
CA ASP A 21 4.54 2.32 11.52
C ASP A 21 6.02 2.11 11.14
N ARG A 22 6.38 0.95 10.56
CA ARG A 22 7.77 0.54 10.23
C ARG A 22 8.29 0.90 8.84
N GLY A 23 7.54 1.63 8.02
CA GLY A 23 8.14 2.29 6.85
C GLY A 23 9.18 3.30 7.35
N GLU A 24 10.39 3.30 6.83
CA GLU A 24 11.48 4.19 7.26
C GLU A 24 11.00 5.64 7.43
N LYS A 25 10.83 6.11 8.67
CA LYS A 25 10.38 7.48 8.96
C LYS A 25 11.57 8.29 9.46
N ILE A 26 12.35 8.84 8.54
CA ILE A 26 13.31 9.88 8.91
C ILE A 26 12.52 11.18 9.12
N PRO A 27 12.62 11.86 10.28
CA PRO A 27 12.00 13.17 10.44
C PRO A 27 12.45 14.11 9.32
N SER A 28 11.51 14.85 8.72
CA SER A 28 11.79 15.67 7.53
C SER A 28 12.98 16.62 7.70
N HIS A 29 13.16 17.22 8.88
CA HIS A 29 14.31 18.08 9.18
C HIS A 29 15.64 17.33 9.15
N THR A 30 15.66 16.09 9.62
CA THR A 30 16.85 15.24 9.61
C THR A 30 17.21 14.84 8.19
N ALA A 31 16.22 14.46 7.37
CA ALA A 31 16.44 14.13 5.97
C ALA A 31 17.00 15.33 5.17
N THR A 32 16.45 16.52 5.41
CA THR A 32 16.92 17.77 4.78
C THR A 32 18.39 18.03 5.11
N LYS A 33 18.75 17.97 6.40
CA LYS A 33 20.14 18.13 6.84
C LYS A 33 21.09 17.13 6.20
N ILE A 34 20.68 15.87 6.08
CA ILE A 34 21.50 14.83 5.44
C ILE A 34 21.68 15.16 3.94
N SER A 35 20.61 15.55 3.25
CA SER A 35 20.68 15.93 1.83
C SER A 35 21.62 17.12 1.61
N ASP A 36 21.53 18.15 2.45
CA ASP A 36 22.39 19.34 2.37
C ASP A 36 23.88 19.03 2.62
N MET A 37 24.20 17.98 3.38
CA MET A 37 25.57 17.59 3.73
C MET A 37 26.24 16.69 2.68
N LEU A 38 25.45 15.99 1.87
CA LEU A 38 25.95 15.03 0.89
C LEU A 38 26.14 15.70 -0.47
N LYS A 39 27.20 15.28 -1.19
CA LYS A 39 27.41 15.70 -2.58
C LYS A 39 26.66 14.82 -3.59
N ILE A 40 26.24 13.64 -3.15
CA ILE A 40 25.48 12.68 -3.96
C ILE A 40 23.98 12.95 -3.77
N PRO A 41 23.14 12.72 -4.81
CA PRO A 41 21.69 12.87 -4.67
C PRO A 41 21.10 11.93 -3.62
N THR A 42 20.14 12.43 -2.85
CA THR A 42 19.37 11.63 -1.88
C THR A 42 17.98 11.30 -2.40
N ILE A 43 17.55 10.04 -2.23
CA ILE A 43 16.21 9.57 -2.58
C ILE A 43 15.51 9.15 -1.30
N GLY A 44 14.39 9.81 -0.97
CA GLY A 44 13.65 9.55 0.25
C GLY A 44 12.36 8.76 0.04
N ILE A 45 12.01 7.93 1.02
CA ILE A 45 10.65 7.41 1.24
C ILE A 45 10.19 7.93 2.59
N ALA A 46 9.02 8.57 2.65
CA ALA A 46 8.49 9.19 3.89
C ALA A 46 9.47 10.17 4.58
N ALA A 47 10.40 10.79 3.84
CA ALA A 47 11.47 11.65 4.37
C ALA A 47 11.16 13.16 4.27
N GLY A 48 9.94 13.53 3.86
CA GLY A 48 9.60 14.92 3.50
C GLY A 48 10.20 15.33 2.15
N SER A 49 10.02 16.60 1.78
CA SER A 49 10.43 17.14 0.48
C SER A 49 11.85 17.71 0.41
N GLY A 50 12.62 17.62 1.50
CA GLY A 50 14.00 18.13 1.57
C GLY A 50 15.06 17.17 1.02
N VAL A 51 14.68 16.27 0.12
CA VAL A 51 15.55 15.30 -0.56
C VAL A 51 15.45 15.52 -2.07
N ASP A 52 16.44 15.08 -2.83
CA ASP A 52 16.52 15.35 -4.28
C ASP A 52 15.52 14.55 -5.11
N GLY A 53 15.04 13.43 -4.58
CA GLY A 53 14.04 12.60 -5.22
C GLY A 53 13.20 11.78 -4.24
N GLN A 54 12.12 11.21 -4.75
CA GLN A 54 11.17 10.43 -3.96
C GLN A 54 11.04 9.03 -4.54
N VAL A 55 10.89 8.04 -3.67
CA VAL A 55 10.56 6.66 -4.05
C VAL A 55 9.35 6.19 -3.28
N LEU A 56 8.45 5.49 -3.96
CA LEU A 56 7.26 4.87 -3.40
C LEU A 56 7.07 3.49 -4.03
N VAL A 57 6.40 2.60 -3.30
CA VAL A 57 6.02 1.27 -3.79
C VAL A 57 4.78 1.42 -4.69
N ILE A 58 4.85 0.93 -5.93
CA ILE A 58 3.78 1.15 -6.91
C ILE A 58 2.42 0.60 -6.44
N GLN A 59 2.42 -0.56 -5.78
CA GLN A 59 1.22 -1.19 -5.24
C GLN A 59 0.51 -0.30 -4.21
N ASP A 60 1.29 0.42 -3.39
CA ASP A 60 0.78 1.34 -2.38
C ASP A 60 0.19 2.59 -3.03
N VAL A 61 0.93 3.19 -3.98
CA VAL A 61 0.52 4.40 -4.72
C VAL A 61 -0.75 4.15 -5.53
N MET A 62 -0.87 2.96 -6.12
CA MET A 62 -2.02 2.57 -6.94
C MET A 62 -3.18 1.99 -6.11
N GLY A 63 -3.05 1.91 -4.78
CA GLY A 63 -4.12 1.42 -3.91
C GLY A 63 -4.50 -0.04 -4.18
N MET A 64 -3.53 -0.90 -4.52
CA MET A 64 -3.79 -2.33 -4.75
C MET A 64 -4.06 -3.11 -3.45
N ASN A 65 -3.55 -2.62 -2.32
CA ASN A 65 -3.78 -3.20 -1.01
C ASN A 65 -4.60 -2.23 -0.15
N ASP A 66 -5.79 -2.65 0.28
CA ASP A 66 -6.68 -1.79 1.05
C ASP A 66 -6.33 -1.74 2.56
N GLU A 67 -5.63 -2.75 3.07
CA GLU A 67 -5.31 -2.83 4.50
C GLU A 67 -4.13 -1.95 4.93
N PHE A 68 -3.30 -1.53 3.98
CA PHE A 68 -2.11 -0.71 4.20
C PHE A 68 -2.30 0.69 3.59
N SER A 69 -2.44 1.70 4.46
CA SER A 69 -2.53 3.11 4.07
C SER A 69 -1.73 3.98 5.06
N PRO A 70 -0.40 4.00 4.96
CA PRO A 70 0.41 4.85 5.81
C PRO A 70 0.10 6.34 5.58
N LYS A 71 0.16 7.15 6.64
CA LYS A 71 -0.23 8.58 6.61
C LYS A 71 0.54 9.44 5.60
N PHE A 72 1.76 9.03 5.24
CA PHE A 72 2.64 9.76 4.33
C PHE A 72 2.41 9.41 2.85
N LEU A 73 1.56 8.43 2.56
CA LEU A 73 1.30 7.96 1.21
C LEU A 73 0.09 8.68 0.62
N ARG A 74 0.28 9.31 -0.53
CA ARG A 74 -0.82 9.72 -1.40
C ARG A 74 -1.17 8.56 -2.32
N ARG A 75 -2.41 8.05 -2.23
CA ARG A 75 -2.98 7.13 -3.23
C ARG A 75 -3.37 7.95 -4.47
N TYR A 76 -3.03 7.44 -5.65
CA TYR A 76 -3.39 8.04 -6.95
C TYR A 76 -4.45 7.21 -7.69
N ALA A 77 -4.70 5.98 -7.25
CA ALA A 77 -5.77 5.13 -7.74
C ALA A 77 -6.30 4.22 -6.61
N ASP A 78 -7.47 3.62 -6.84
CA ASP A 78 -8.04 2.55 -6.02
C ASP A 78 -8.15 1.28 -6.88
N LEU A 79 -7.00 0.65 -7.15
CA LEU A 79 -6.98 -0.57 -7.93
C LEU A 79 -7.58 -1.77 -7.20
N HIS A 80 -7.62 -1.77 -5.86
CA HIS A 80 -8.29 -2.80 -5.10
C HIS A 80 -9.76 -2.91 -5.52
N THR A 81 -10.50 -1.80 -5.52
CA THR A 81 -11.90 -1.77 -5.93
C THR A 81 -12.05 -2.14 -7.40
N VAL A 82 -11.25 -1.54 -8.28
CA VAL A 82 -11.32 -1.80 -9.73
C VAL A 82 -11.09 -3.29 -10.05
N MET A 83 -10.07 -3.92 -9.46
CA MET A 83 -9.76 -5.33 -9.68
C MET A 83 -10.82 -6.26 -9.08
N SER A 84 -11.37 -5.90 -7.92
CA SER A 84 -12.45 -6.67 -7.27
C SER A 84 -13.70 -6.69 -8.13
N GLU A 85 -14.12 -5.52 -8.64
CA GLU A 85 -15.30 -5.43 -9.51
C GLU A 85 -15.09 -6.12 -10.85
N ALA A 86 -13.92 -5.95 -11.49
CA ALA A 86 -13.60 -6.65 -12.73
C ALA A 86 -13.66 -8.19 -12.56
N THR A 87 -13.14 -8.67 -11.43
CA THR A 87 -13.19 -10.10 -11.09
C THR A 87 -14.64 -10.57 -10.86
N ARG A 88 -15.46 -9.77 -10.18
CA ARG A 88 -16.89 -10.07 -9.98
C ARG A 88 -17.64 -10.16 -11.31
N HIS A 89 -17.45 -9.19 -12.21
CA HIS A 89 -18.07 -9.20 -13.53
C HIS A 89 -17.65 -10.43 -14.34
N TYR A 90 -16.36 -10.76 -14.37
CA TYR A 90 -15.88 -11.98 -15.04
C TYR A 90 -16.55 -13.25 -14.48
N ILE A 91 -16.68 -13.35 -13.16
CA ILE A 91 -17.38 -14.49 -12.52
C ILE A 91 -18.85 -14.54 -12.93
N GLU A 92 -19.53 -13.40 -13.02
CA GLU A 92 -20.92 -13.31 -13.48
C GLU A 92 -21.07 -13.72 -14.95
N ASP A 93 -20.18 -13.27 -15.83
CA ASP A 93 -20.19 -13.60 -17.25
C ASP A 93 -19.95 -15.10 -17.48
N VAL A 94 -19.03 -15.72 -16.73
CA VAL A 94 -18.79 -17.16 -16.78
C VAL A 94 -20.00 -17.95 -16.25
N LYS A 95 -20.58 -17.54 -15.12
CA LYS A 95 -21.73 -18.24 -14.52
C LYS A 95 -22.99 -18.12 -15.36
N SER A 96 -23.17 -17.01 -16.07
CA SER A 96 -24.29 -16.78 -16.99
C SER A 96 -24.06 -17.39 -18.37
N VAL A 97 -22.88 -17.97 -18.63
CA VAL A 97 -22.47 -18.47 -19.95
C VAL A 97 -22.51 -17.35 -21.01
N SER A 98 -22.34 -16.10 -20.58
CA SER A 98 -22.14 -14.94 -21.45
C SER A 98 -20.69 -14.88 -21.95
N PHE A 99 -19.75 -15.42 -21.17
CA PHE A 99 -18.35 -15.58 -21.53
C PHE A 99 -17.92 -17.06 -21.50
N PRO A 100 -17.18 -17.56 -22.52
CA PRO A 100 -16.97 -16.91 -23.81
C PRO A 100 -18.25 -16.94 -24.67
N ASN A 101 -18.46 -15.92 -25.50
CA ASN A 101 -19.50 -15.91 -26.52
C ASN A 101 -18.97 -16.37 -27.90
N GLN A 102 -19.83 -16.34 -28.92
CA GLN A 102 -19.50 -16.80 -30.27
C GLN A 102 -18.39 -16.00 -30.96
N SER A 103 -18.18 -14.73 -30.59
CA SER A 103 -17.06 -13.92 -31.10
C SER A 103 -15.74 -14.15 -30.35
N GLU A 104 -15.80 -14.85 -29.22
CA GLU A 104 -14.67 -15.16 -28.33
C GLU A 104 -14.26 -16.64 -28.42
N SER A 105 -14.84 -17.38 -29.38
CA SER A 105 -14.64 -18.82 -29.60
C SER A 105 -14.31 -19.10 -31.07
N TYR A 106 -13.48 -20.12 -31.33
CA TYR A 106 -13.13 -20.61 -32.68
C TYR A 106 -14.12 -21.67 -33.19
#